data_AF-A0A955G6H9-F1
#
_entry.id   AF-A0A955G6H9-F1
#
_cell.length_a   1.000
_cell.length_b   1.000
_cell.length_c   1.000
_cell.angle_alpha   90.00
_cell.angle_beta   90.00
_cell.angle_gamma   90.00
#
_symmetry.space_group_name_H-M   'P 1'
#
loop_
_entity.id
_entity.type
_entity.pdbx_description
1 polymer ?
#
loop_
_entity_poly.entity_id
_entity_poly.type
_entity_poly.pdbx_seq_one_letter_code
_entity_poly.pdbx_strand_id
1 'polypeptide(L)'
;MNTQTITQSDIAQLVSNLPKDEVTTLVDHLNETLEERVGAEIAESLDDNQLAELLQVQDSNDAQAMEQWYTKNVTELEEIVADEKAILLGELAENANNISSAAIQPAAA
;
A
#
# COMPACT_ATOMS: atom_id res chain seq x y z
N MET A 1 -5.38 -7.57 -13.18
CA MET A 1 -4.85 -6.26 -12.72
C MET A 1 -3.33 -6.28 -12.78
N ASN A 2 -2.69 -5.28 -13.41
CA ASN A 2 -1.26 -5.02 -13.22
C ASN A 2 -1.09 -4.32 -11.86
N THR A 3 -1.15 -5.08 -10.78
CA THR A 3 -1.01 -4.54 -9.42
C THR A 3 0.44 -4.08 -9.22
N GLN A 4 0.65 -2.77 -9.21
CA GLN A 4 1.91 -2.20 -8.76
C GLN A 4 2.09 -2.57 -7.28
N THR A 5 3.03 -3.47 -7.00
CA THR A 5 3.35 -3.94 -5.65
C THR A 5 4.63 -3.29 -5.16
N ILE A 6 4.81 -3.24 -3.84
CA ILE A 6 6.08 -2.89 -3.22
C ILE A 6 6.98 -4.13 -3.28
N THR A 7 8.20 -3.95 -3.78
CA THR A 7 9.20 -5.02 -3.90
C THR A 7 10.34 -4.82 -2.91
N GLN A 8 11.11 -5.89 -2.65
CA GLN A 8 12.33 -5.78 -1.84
C GLN A 8 13.31 -4.74 -2.40
N SER A 9 13.38 -4.61 -3.73
CA SER A 9 14.21 -3.61 -4.40
C SER A 9 13.77 -2.18 -4.10
N ASP A 10 12.47 -1.94 -3.95
CA ASP A 10 11.92 -0.61 -3.66
C ASP A 10 12.36 -0.10 -2.28
N ILE A 11 12.49 -1.01 -1.31
CA ILE A 11 12.83 -0.67 0.07
C ILE A 11 14.29 -0.95 0.46
N ALA A 12 15.08 -1.60 -0.41
CA ALA A 12 16.41 -2.13 -0.10
C ALA A 12 17.37 -1.10 0.53
N GLN A 13 17.29 0.17 0.11
CA GLN A 13 18.13 1.24 0.66
C GLN A 13 17.68 1.67 2.06
N LEU A 14 16.37 1.67 2.32
CA LEU A 14 15.76 2.08 3.58
C LEU A 14 15.98 1.03 4.68
N VAL A 15 16.04 -0.24 4.30
CA VAL A 15 16.10 -1.38 5.23
C VAL A 15 17.44 -2.13 5.19
N SER A 16 18.49 -1.47 4.73
CA SER A 16 19.83 -2.08 4.54
C SER A 16 20.43 -2.74 5.80
N ASN A 17 19.93 -2.37 6.99
CA ASN A 17 20.35 -2.91 8.29
C ASN A 17 19.51 -4.11 8.76
N LEU A 18 18.41 -4.45 8.07
CA LEU A 18 17.52 -5.55 8.43
C LEU A 18 17.95 -6.87 7.78
N PRO A 19 17.75 -8.02 8.46
CA PRO A 19 17.94 -9.33 7.86
C PRO A 19 16.90 -9.60 6.77
N LYS A 20 17.25 -10.44 5.79
CA LYS A 20 16.41 -10.71 4.60
C LYS A 20 15.02 -11.24 4.95
N ASP A 21 14.91 -12.01 6.03
CA ASP A 21 13.66 -12.60 6.51
C ASP A 21 12.69 -11.51 7.03
N GLU A 22 13.24 -10.52 7.74
CA GLU A 22 12.49 -9.34 8.18
C GLU A 22 12.13 -8.42 7.00
N VAL A 23 13.03 -8.26 6.03
CA VAL A 23 12.73 -7.50 4.79
C VAL A 23 11.58 -8.14 4.03
N THR A 24 11.53 -9.47 3.95
CA THR A 24 10.44 -10.19 3.29
C THR A 24 9.12 -9.97 4.01
N THR A 25 9.11 -10.15 5.34
CA THR A 25 7.92 -9.92 6.18
C THR A 25 7.42 -8.48 6.07
N LEU A 26 8.34 -7.51 6.02
CA LEU A 26 8.02 -6.10 5.87
C LEU A 26 7.42 -5.80 4.49
N VAL A 27 7.96 -6.38 3.42
CA VAL A 27 7.37 -6.24 2.07
C VAL A 27 5.94 -6.79 2.05
N ASP A 28 5.70 -7.95 2.65
CA ASP A 28 4.35 -8.53 2.72
C ASP A 28 3.39 -7.59 3.47
N HIS A 29 3.80 -7.11 4.64
CA HIS A 29 3.02 -6.17 5.44
C HIS A 29 2.74 -4.83 4.72
N LEU A 30 3.74 -4.30 3.99
CA LEU A 30 3.58 -3.08 3.21
C LEU A 30 2.60 -3.27 2.05
N ASN A 31 2.59 -4.44 1.41
CA ASN A 31 1.61 -4.73 0.36
C ASN A 31 0.20 -4.92 0.92
N GLU A 32 0.04 -5.60 2.06
CA GLU A 32 -1.25 -5.68 2.76
C GLU A 32 -1.78 -4.27 3.11
N THR A 33 -0.90 -3.42 3.66
CA THR A 33 -1.26 -2.03 4.01
C THR A 33 -1.60 -1.21 2.76
N LEU A 34 -0.86 -1.41 1.66
CA LEU A 34 -1.13 -0.76 0.39
C LEU A 34 -2.52 -1.15 -0.15
N GLU A 35 -2.87 -2.44 -0.11
CA GLU A 35 -4.18 -2.93 -0.54
C GLU A 35 -5.32 -2.31 0.29
N GLU A 36 -5.16 -2.24 1.61
CA GLU A 36 -6.15 -1.62 2.51
C GLU A 36 -6.34 -0.13 2.21
N ARG A 37 -5.24 0.63 2.06
CA ARG A 37 -5.28 2.07 1.80
C ARG A 37 -5.86 2.39 0.43
N VAL A 38 -5.43 1.66 -0.59
CA VAL A 38 -6.00 1.79 -1.95
C VAL A 38 -7.50 1.47 -1.93
N GLY A 39 -7.92 0.42 -1.22
CA GLY A 39 -9.34 0.09 -1.08
C GLY A 39 -10.15 1.21 -0.43
N ALA A 40 -9.59 1.85 0.60
CA ALA A 40 -10.20 2.99 1.28
C ALA A 40 -10.30 4.22 0.37
N GLU A 41 -9.20 4.63 -0.27
CA GLU A 41 -9.17 5.77 -1.20
C GLU A 41 -10.14 5.58 -2.37
N ILE A 42 -10.20 4.36 -2.93
CA ILE A 42 -11.19 4.03 -3.93
C ILE A 42 -12.59 4.23 -3.36
N ALA A 43 -12.91 3.65 -2.19
CA ALA A 43 -14.23 3.80 -1.59
C ALA A 43 -14.61 5.28 -1.34
N GLU A 44 -13.65 6.12 -0.95
CA GLU A 44 -13.87 7.56 -0.75
C GLU A 44 -14.07 8.34 -2.05
N SER A 45 -13.48 7.87 -3.16
CA SER A 45 -13.65 8.46 -4.49
C SER A 45 -15.00 8.16 -5.15
N LEU A 46 -15.74 7.17 -4.64
CA LEU A 46 -16.97 6.67 -5.23
C LEU A 46 -18.21 7.35 -4.64
N ASP A 47 -19.22 7.53 -5.49
CA ASP A 47 -20.55 7.95 -5.02
C ASP A 47 -21.38 6.78 -4.44
N ASP A 48 -22.47 7.12 -3.74
CA ASP A 48 -23.36 6.13 -3.08
C ASP A 48 -23.87 5.04 -4.03
N ASN A 49 -24.14 5.37 -5.32
CA ASN A 49 -24.61 4.38 -6.28
C ASN A 49 -23.46 3.46 -6.70
N GLN A 50 -22.28 4.03 -6.94
CA GLN A 50 -21.09 3.26 -7.29
C GLN A 50 -20.65 2.33 -6.15
N LEU A 51 -20.73 2.79 -4.89
CA LEU A 51 -20.49 1.95 -3.72
C LEU A 51 -21.48 0.77 -3.65
N ALA A 52 -22.77 1.03 -3.90
CA ALA A 52 -23.77 -0.04 -3.95
C ALA A 52 -23.51 -1.04 -5.08
N GLU A 53 -23.07 -0.57 -6.26
CA GLU A 53 -22.65 -1.44 -7.36
C GLU A 53 -21.42 -2.27 -7.00
N LEU A 54 -20.41 -1.66 -6.37
CA LEU A 54 -19.19 -2.34 -5.93
C LEU A 54 -19.52 -3.50 -4.98
N LEU A 55 -20.41 -3.31 -4.01
CA LEU A 55 -20.86 -4.36 -3.09
C LEU A 55 -21.53 -5.53 -3.84
N GLN A 56 -22.35 -5.25 -4.86
CA GLN A 56 -22.97 -6.30 -5.66
C GLN A 56 -21.96 -7.12 -6.47
N VAL A 57 -20.92 -6.46 -7.01
CA VAL A 57 -19.86 -7.14 -7.75
C VAL A 57 -18.99 -7.95 -6.79
N GLN A 58 -18.68 -7.44 -5.59
CA GLN A 58 -17.96 -8.21 -4.57
C GLN A 58 -18.73 -9.46 -4.13
N ASP A 59 -20.05 -9.35 -3.92
CA ASP A 59 -20.91 -10.49 -3.56
C ASP A 59 -20.95 -11.59 -4.64
N SER A 60 -20.71 -11.22 -5.90
CA SER A 60 -20.65 -12.19 -7.00
C SER A 60 -19.40 -13.09 -6.95
N ASN A 61 -18.38 -12.71 -6.18
CA ASN A 61 -17.08 -13.38 -6.06
C ASN A 61 -16.42 -13.66 -7.43
N ASP A 62 -16.74 -12.84 -8.44
CA ASP A 62 -16.20 -12.92 -9.80
C ASP A 62 -15.07 -11.89 -9.95
N ALA A 63 -13.83 -12.38 -9.92
CA ALA A 63 -12.64 -11.54 -10.05
C ALA A 63 -12.57 -10.78 -11.38
N GLN A 64 -13.12 -11.36 -12.47
CA GLN A 64 -13.14 -10.69 -13.77
C GLN A 64 -14.18 -9.56 -13.77
N ALA A 65 -15.33 -9.76 -13.13
CA ALA A 65 -16.33 -8.72 -12.97
C ALA A 65 -15.79 -7.55 -12.13
N MET A 66 -15.06 -7.85 -11.05
CA MET A 66 -14.37 -6.84 -10.22
C MET A 66 -13.37 -6.02 -11.04
N GLU A 67 -12.50 -6.67 -11.82
CA GLU A 67 -11.50 -5.96 -12.62
C GLU A 67 -12.14 -5.06 -13.68
N GLN A 68 -13.22 -5.52 -14.33
CA GLN A 68 -13.97 -4.71 -15.29
C GLN A 68 -14.66 -3.53 -14.60
N TRP A 69 -15.21 -3.74 -13.41
CA TRP A 69 -15.87 -2.70 -12.64
C TRP A 69 -14.87 -1.61 -12.25
N TYR A 70 -13.69 -1.97 -11.73
CA TYR A 70 -12.65 -1.01 -11.38
C TYR A 70 -12.17 -0.23 -12.61
N THR A 71 -11.90 -0.91 -13.73
CA THR A 71 -11.45 -0.26 -14.97
C THR A 71 -12.49 0.75 -15.50
N LYS A 72 -13.77 0.49 -15.26
CA LYS A 72 -14.87 1.34 -15.74
C LYS A 72 -15.17 2.51 -14.82
N ASN A 73 -15.11 2.30 -13.50
CA ASN A 73 -15.60 3.25 -12.50
C ASN A 73 -14.48 4.03 -11.80
N VAL A 74 -13.27 3.48 -11.74
CA VAL A 74 -12.12 4.08 -11.05
C VAL A 74 -11.06 4.45 -12.10
N THR A 75 -11.27 5.59 -12.76
CA THR A 75 -10.36 6.05 -13.83
C THR A 75 -8.96 6.37 -13.28
N GLU A 76 -8.89 6.81 -12.03
CA GLU A 76 -7.66 7.21 -11.33
C GLU A 76 -7.01 6.05 -10.56
N LEU A 77 -7.41 4.80 -10.82
CA LEU A 77 -6.93 3.63 -10.06
C LEU A 77 -5.40 3.52 -10.04
N GLU A 78 -4.76 3.72 -11.18
CA GLU A 78 -3.30 3.64 -11.27
C GLU A 78 -2.60 4.77 -10.51
N GLU A 79 -3.23 5.95 -10.46
CA GLU A 79 -2.73 7.12 -9.72
C GLU A 79 -2.88 6.91 -8.21
N ILE A 80 -4.05 6.46 -7.76
CA ILE A 80 -4.31 6.10 -6.35
C ILE A 80 -3.27 5.08 -5.86
N VAL A 81 -3.03 4.01 -6.62
CA VAL A 81 -2.05 2.99 -6.24
C VAL A 81 -0.63 3.56 -6.18
N ALA A 82 -0.27 4.42 -7.13
CA ALA A 82 1.06 5.04 -7.17
C ALA A 82 1.26 6.02 -6.00
N ASP A 83 0.25 6.82 -5.67
CA ASP A 83 0.27 7.79 -4.59
C ASP A 83 0.36 7.09 -3.24
N GLU A 84 -0.50 6.10 -2.98
CA GLU A 84 -0.47 5.35 -1.72
C GLU A 84 0.85 4.58 -1.56
N LYS A 85 1.40 4.03 -2.65
CA LYS A 85 2.74 3.42 -2.63
C LYS A 85 3.81 4.44 -2.28
N ALA A 86 3.78 5.64 -2.86
CA ALA A 86 4.75 6.69 -2.58
C ALA A 86 4.67 7.17 -1.12
N ILE A 87 3.46 7.31 -0.59
CA ILE A 87 3.21 7.69 0.81
C ILE A 87 3.77 6.62 1.75
N LEU A 88 3.44 5.34 1.54
CA LEU A 88 3.94 4.24 2.37
C LEU A 88 5.47 4.14 2.36
N LEU A 89 6.10 4.35 1.20
CA LEU A 89 7.57 4.37 1.12
C LEU A 89 8.17 5.60 1.83
N GLY A 90 7.49 6.73 1.81
CA GLY A 90 7.85 7.93 2.58
C GLY A 90 7.77 7.67 4.09
N GLU A 91 6.66 7.12 4.57
CA GLU A 91 6.45 6.73 5.96
C GLU A 91 7.49 5.70 6.44
N LEU A 92 7.82 4.73 5.58
CA LEU A 92 8.89 3.77 5.87
C LEU A 92 10.24 4.47 6.01
N ALA A 93 10.58 5.42 5.14
CA ALA A 93 11.83 6.16 5.19
C ALA A 93 11.93 7.02 6.47
N GLU A 94 10.83 7.68 6.86
CA GLU A 94 10.75 8.44 8.11
C GLU A 94 10.93 7.53 9.33
N ASN A 95 10.24 6.38 9.35
CA ASN A 95 10.37 5.41 10.44
C ASN A 95 11.76 4.79 10.51
N ALA A 96 12.39 4.47 9.38
CA ALA A 96 13.76 3.96 9.32
C ALA A 96 14.77 5.00 9.89
N ASN A 97 14.57 6.28 9.59
CA ASN A 97 15.40 7.36 10.13
C ASN A 97 15.15 7.57 11.65
N ASN A 98 13.91 7.40 12.11
CA ASN A 98 13.57 7.45 13.54
C ASN A 98 14.21 6.30 14.33
N ILE A 99 14.29 5.09 13.77
CA ILE A 99 15.02 3.95 14.38
C ILE A 99 16.51 4.26 14.46
N SER A 100 17.09 4.85 13.41
CA SER A 100 18.50 5.30 13.43
C SER A 100 18.75 6.42 14.44
N SER A 101 17.77 7.30 14.67
CA SER A 101 17.92 8.46 15.56
C SER A 101 17.69 8.11 17.04
N ALA A 102 16.83 7.14 17.34
CA ALA A 102 16.58 6.66 18.70
C ALA A 102 17.79 5.90 19.30
N ALA A 103 18.65 5.31 18.45
CA ALA A 103 19.87 4.64 18.87
C ALA A 103 21.04 5.60 19.23
N ILE A 104 20.88 6.91 18.99
CA ILE A 104 21.91 7.94 19.24
C ILE A 104 21.46 8.91 20.35
N GLN A 105 20.86 8.39 21.42
CA GLN A 105 20.90 9.07 22.71
C GLN A 105 21.97 8.42 23.58
N PRO A 106 23.18 9.00 23.69
CA PRO A 106 24.04 8.67 24.81
C PRO A 106 23.28 9.09 26.06
N ALA A 107 23.05 8.15 26.97
CA ALA A 107 22.66 8.47 28.34
C ALA A 107 23.71 9.44 28.89
N ALA A 108 23.36 10.72 28.94
CA ALA A 108 24.20 11.74 29.52
C ALA A 108 24.34 11.42 31.03
N ALA A 109 25.59 11.31 31.45
CA ALA A 109 26.05 11.03 32.81
C ALA A 109 25.60 12.09 33.83
#